data_AF-A0AAX0YS32-F1
#
_entry.id   AF-A0AAX0YS32-F1
#
_cell.length_a   1.000
_cell.length_b   1.000
_cell.length_c   1.000
_cell.angle_alpha   90.00
_cell.angle_beta   90.00
_cell.angle_gamma   90.00
#
_symmetry.space_group_name_H-M   'P 1'
#
loop_
_entity.id
_entity.type
_entity.pdbx_description
1 polymer ?
#
loop_
_entity_poly.entity_id
_entity_poly.type
_entity_poly.pdbx_seq_one_letter_code
_entity_poly.pdbx_strand_id
1 'polypeptide(L)'
;MLVFIRKFLFFISIISISYCSYSSGITFTETVKNVTQGGEVSTLIEARPGDVIEYNIDVLNSSESVISNIHISTSVPQFTALATIITCDDHHLPSALRCQVITSDGINQLGYQGTIAWQLFGKLDVGSRARVSYQVIIK
;
A
#
# COMPACT_ATOMS: atom_id res chain seq x y z
N MET A 1 -4.98 7.55 23.80
CA MET A 1 -5.13 8.56 22.73
C MET A 1 -5.27 7.78 21.42
N LEU A 2 -6.46 7.73 20.82
CA LEU A 2 -6.67 7.04 19.53
C LEU A 2 -5.94 7.83 18.44
N VAL A 3 -5.03 7.17 17.72
CA VAL A 3 -4.38 7.76 16.54
C VAL A 3 -5.19 7.31 15.33
N PHE A 4 -6.13 8.16 14.89
CA PHE A 4 -6.78 7.96 13.61
C PHE A 4 -5.78 8.27 12.51
N ILE A 5 -5.21 7.24 11.86
CA ILE A 5 -4.39 7.41 10.67
C ILE A 5 -5.33 7.71 9.50
N ARG A 6 -5.85 8.94 9.46
CA ARG A 6 -6.58 9.49 8.32
C ARG A 6 -5.69 10.56 7.68
N LYS A 7 -5.14 10.25 6.50
CA LYS A 7 -4.76 11.27 5.53
C LYS A 7 -6.01 11.95 4.94
N PHE A 8 -6.89 12.51 5.77
CA PHE A 8 -7.89 13.49 5.30
C PHE A 8 -8.55 14.19 6.49
N LEU A 9 -8.42 15.52 6.50
CA LEU A 9 -8.89 16.44 7.51
C LEU A 9 -10.41 16.39 7.74
N PHE A 10 -10.80 16.55 9.00
CA PHE A 10 -11.97 17.23 9.57
C PHE A 10 -13.38 17.14 8.92
N PHE A 11 -14.29 16.65 9.76
CA PHE A 11 -15.72 16.98 9.89
C PHE A 11 -16.71 16.71 8.74
N ILE A 12 -17.87 16.21 9.16
CA ILE A 12 -19.15 16.02 8.45
C ILE A 12 -19.35 14.60 7.89
N SER A 13 -20.27 13.90 8.55
CA SER A 13 -21.00 12.71 8.09
C SER A 13 -21.44 12.86 6.64
N ILE A 14 -21.02 11.97 5.72
CA ILE A 14 -21.83 11.10 4.84
C ILE A 14 -20.92 10.26 3.89
N ILE A 15 -21.31 8.99 3.69
CA ILE A 15 -21.06 8.07 2.55
C ILE A 15 -19.62 8.10 1.96
N SER A 16 -18.76 7.16 2.36
CA SER A 16 -17.45 7.02 1.72
C SER A 16 -17.57 6.34 0.35
N ILE A 17 -17.54 7.19 -0.68
CA ILE A 17 -17.28 6.87 -2.08
C ILE A 17 -15.89 6.23 -2.20
N SER A 18 -15.82 5.08 -2.85
CA SER A 18 -14.55 4.46 -3.25
C SER A 18 -13.96 5.27 -4.39
N TYR A 19 -12.83 5.94 -4.16
CA TYR A 19 -12.10 6.62 -5.24
C TYR A 19 -11.43 5.56 -6.14
N CYS A 20 -12.13 5.12 -7.18
CA CYS A 20 -11.46 4.53 -8.34
C CYS A 20 -10.76 5.66 -9.10
N SER A 21 -9.46 5.82 -8.93
CA SER A 21 -8.67 6.68 -9.80
C SER A 21 -8.66 6.06 -11.21
N TYR A 22 -9.59 6.51 -12.07
CA TYR A 22 -9.65 6.14 -13.49
C TYR A 22 -8.45 6.76 -14.22
N SER A 23 -7.33 6.04 -14.24
CA SER A 23 -6.50 6.00 -15.44
C SER A 23 -7.14 4.95 -16.33
N SER A 24 -7.37 5.24 -17.61
CA SER A 24 -8.17 4.40 -18.52
C SER A 24 -7.75 2.92 -18.46
N GLY A 25 -8.49 2.11 -17.69
CA GLY A 25 -8.25 0.68 -17.50
C GLY A 25 -7.18 0.28 -16.48
N ILE A 26 -6.80 1.11 -15.52
CA ILE A 26 -5.98 0.65 -14.39
C ILE A 26 -6.66 1.03 -13.08
N THR A 27 -6.83 0.05 -12.20
CA THR A 27 -7.45 0.24 -10.89
C THR A 27 -6.42 0.02 -9.80
N PHE A 28 -6.27 1.01 -8.94
CA PHE A 28 -5.49 0.92 -7.70
C PHE A 28 -6.44 0.79 -6.52
N THR A 29 -6.15 -0.13 -5.60
CA THR A 29 -6.94 -0.30 -4.38
C THR A 29 -5.98 -0.42 -3.20
N GLU A 30 -6.10 0.49 -2.24
CA GLU A 30 -5.34 0.46 -1.00
C GLU A 30 -6.21 -0.10 0.12
N THR A 31 -5.67 -1.06 0.88
CA THR A 31 -6.33 -1.63 2.06
C THR A 31 -5.35 -1.72 3.22
N VAL A 32 -5.91 -1.83 4.42
CA VAL A 32 -5.21 -1.87 5.70
C VAL A 32 -5.68 -3.04 6.53
N LYS A 33 -4.76 -3.65 7.29
CA LYS A 33 -5.04 -4.70 8.27
C LYS A 33 -4.24 -4.47 9.53
N ASN A 34 -4.89 -4.52 10.69
CA ASN A 34 -4.19 -4.57 11.97
C ASN A 34 -3.71 -6.01 12.22
N VAL A 35 -2.43 -6.28 11.97
CA VAL A 35 -1.86 -7.63 12.11
C VAL A 35 -1.62 -8.00 13.57
N THR A 36 -1.42 -7.03 14.46
CA THR A 36 -1.25 -7.27 15.90
C THR A 36 -2.55 -7.76 16.54
N GLN A 37 -3.69 -7.22 16.11
CA GLN A 37 -5.00 -7.59 16.67
C GLN A 37 -5.72 -8.69 15.87
N GLY A 38 -5.14 -9.14 14.74
CA GLY A 38 -5.73 -10.18 13.89
C GLY A 38 -7.02 -9.73 13.19
N GLY A 39 -7.18 -8.42 12.93
CA GLY A 39 -8.38 -7.87 12.31
C GLY A 39 -8.56 -8.25 10.83
N GLU A 40 -9.75 -7.98 10.30
CA GLU A 40 -10.03 -8.13 8.86
C GLU A 40 -9.37 -7.03 8.03
N VAL A 41 -9.17 -7.31 6.74
CA VAL A 41 -8.73 -6.32 5.76
C VAL A 41 -9.85 -5.31 5.54
N SER A 42 -9.53 -4.02 5.62
CA SER A 42 -10.48 -2.93 5.50
C SER A 42 -9.84 -1.74 4.77
N THR A 43 -10.60 -0.69 4.49
CA THR A 43 -10.05 0.62 4.06
C THR A 43 -9.87 1.58 5.23
N LEU A 44 -10.33 1.18 6.43
CA LEU A 44 -10.23 1.93 7.66
C LEU A 44 -10.10 0.97 8.84
N ILE A 45 -9.20 1.29 9.76
CA ILE A 45 -9.02 0.56 11.01
C ILE A 45 -8.90 1.53 12.18
N GLU A 46 -9.32 1.08 13.35
CA GLU A 46 -8.92 1.68 14.62
C GLU A 46 -7.70 0.93 15.15
N ALA A 47 -6.70 1.68 15.60
CA ALA A 47 -5.45 1.11 16.07
C ALA A 47 -4.85 1.96 17.19
N ARG A 48 -3.97 1.34 17.98
CA ARG A 48 -3.33 1.92 19.16
C ARG A 48 -1.83 2.05 18.93
N PRO A 49 -1.15 2.98 19.64
CA PRO A 49 0.30 2.98 19.70
C PRO A 49 0.85 1.58 20.03
N GLY A 50 1.85 1.13 19.28
CA GLY A 50 2.43 -0.21 19.34
C GLY A 50 1.80 -1.24 18.39
N ASP A 51 0.61 -1.00 17.83
CA ASP A 51 0.04 -1.90 16.83
C ASP A 51 0.85 -1.85 15.52
N VAL A 52 0.99 -3.00 14.88
CA VAL A 52 1.55 -3.14 13.54
C VAL A 52 0.41 -3.21 12.53
N ILE A 53 0.47 -2.34 11.53
CA ILE A 53 -0.51 -2.20 10.47
C ILE A 53 0.12 -2.58 9.15
N GLU A 54 -0.50 -3.51 8.44
CA GLU A 54 -0.15 -3.87 7.07
C GLU A 54 -0.98 -3.06 6.09
N TYR A 55 -0.28 -2.37 5.20
CA TYR A 55 -0.86 -1.68 4.06
C TYR A 55 -0.64 -2.53 2.81
N ASN A 56 -1.70 -2.74 2.04
CA ASN A 56 -1.68 -3.48 0.78
C ASN A 56 -2.14 -2.56 -0.35
N ILE A 57 -1.38 -2.51 -1.44
CA ILE A 57 -1.72 -1.76 -2.64
C ILE A 57 -1.88 -2.77 -3.78
N ASP A 58 -3.13 -3.00 -4.18
CA ASP A 58 -3.52 -3.85 -5.31
C ASP A 58 -3.58 -3.02 -6.60
N VAL A 59 -2.93 -3.52 -7.65
CA VAL A 59 -3.00 -3.01 -9.01
C VAL A 59 -3.73 -4.03 -9.87
N LEU A 60 -4.85 -3.64 -10.46
CA LEU A 60 -5.57 -4.42 -11.45
C LEU A 60 -5.43 -3.75 -12.82
N ASN A 61 -4.93 -4.50 -13.81
CA ASN A 61 -5.03 -4.08 -15.20
C ASN A 61 -6.45 -4.37 -15.71
N SER A 62 -7.33 -3.37 -15.60
CA SER A 62 -8.71 -3.39 -16.12
C SER A 62 -8.83 -2.82 -17.54
N SER A 63 -7.71 -2.67 -18.25
CA SER A 63 -7.66 -2.12 -19.60
C SER A 63 -7.84 -3.22 -20.63
N GLU A 64 -7.95 -2.83 -21.90
CA GLU A 64 -8.05 -3.77 -23.02
C GLU A 64 -6.67 -4.21 -23.53
N SER A 65 -5.58 -3.82 -22.88
CA SER A 65 -4.21 -4.09 -23.33
C SER A 65 -3.25 -4.45 -22.19
N VAL A 66 -2.16 -5.11 -22.53
CA VAL A 66 -1.09 -5.42 -21.57
C VAL A 66 -0.40 -4.12 -21.15
N ILE A 67 -0.16 -3.94 -19.84
CA ILE A 67 0.55 -2.77 -19.30
C ILE A 67 1.96 -3.16 -18.82
N SER A 68 2.85 -2.17 -18.74
CA SER A 68 4.23 -2.34 -18.28
C SER A 68 4.72 -1.06 -17.60
N ASN A 69 5.91 -1.08 -17.01
CA ASN A 69 6.53 0.08 -16.33
C ASN A 69 5.66 0.64 -15.19
N ILE A 70 5.12 -0.25 -14.36
CA ILE A 70 4.24 0.15 -13.26
C ILE A 70 5.11 0.74 -12.14
N HIS A 71 4.82 1.99 -11.77
CA HIS A 71 5.47 2.67 -10.66
C HIS A 71 4.43 3.00 -9.60
N ILE A 72 4.65 2.50 -8.38
CA ILE A 72 3.78 2.74 -7.23
C ILE A 72 4.58 3.57 -6.24
N SER A 73 4.05 4.70 -5.77
CA SER A 73 4.70 5.53 -4.77
C SER A 73 3.73 5.90 -3.66
N THR A 74 4.20 5.78 -2.42
CA THR A 74 3.48 6.17 -1.21
C THR A 74 4.46 6.74 -0.19
N SER A 75 3.94 7.21 0.94
CA SER A 75 4.75 7.68 2.06
C SER A 75 4.36 6.95 3.33
N VAL A 76 5.33 6.53 4.13
CA VAL A 76 5.09 6.04 5.50
C VAL A 76 4.22 7.07 6.25
N PRO A 77 3.03 6.70 6.74
CA PRO A 77 2.13 7.63 7.41
C PRO A 77 2.78 8.33 8.61
N GLN A 78 2.34 9.57 8.89
CA GLN A 78 2.77 10.28 10.10
C GLN A 78 2.45 9.48 11.37
N PHE A 79 3.28 9.65 12.40
CA PHE A 79 3.20 8.92 13.67
C PHE A 79 3.40 7.40 13.54
N THR A 80 3.94 6.93 12.42
CA THR A 80 4.32 5.53 12.22
C THR A 80 5.78 5.43 11.76
N ALA A 81 6.31 4.22 11.72
CA ALA A 81 7.57 3.90 11.06
C ALA A 81 7.53 2.46 10.54
N LEU A 82 8.38 2.10 9.57
CA LEU A 82 8.43 0.71 9.09
C LEU A 82 8.67 -0.27 10.24
N ALA A 83 7.78 -1.25 10.35
CA ALA A 83 7.89 -2.36 11.29
C ALA A 83 8.76 -3.49 10.73
N THR A 84 8.84 -3.60 9.40
CA THR A 84 9.58 -4.65 8.68
C THR A 84 10.34 -4.06 7.50
N ILE A 85 11.39 -4.75 7.05
CA ILE A 85 12.08 -4.44 5.80
C ILE A 85 11.13 -4.78 4.66
N ILE A 86 10.94 -3.85 3.73
CA ILE A 86 10.09 -4.08 2.56
C ILE A 86 10.82 -5.00 1.60
N THR A 87 10.16 -6.08 1.18
CA THR A 87 10.66 -7.03 0.18
C THR A 87 9.65 -7.18 -0.94
N CYS A 88 10.08 -7.72 -2.07
CA CYS A 88 9.20 -8.02 -3.21
C CYS A 88 8.75 -9.50 -3.23
N ASP A 89 9.03 -10.27 -2.18
CA ASP A 89 8.88 -11.74 -2.16
C ASP A 89 7.56 -12.18 -1.50
N ASP A 90 6.54 -11.31 -1.48
CA ASP A 90 5.28 -11.56 -0.77
C ASP A 90 4.30 -12.50 -1.51
N HIS A 91 4.75 -13.21 -2.55
CA HIS A 91 3.97 -14.10 -3.43
C HIS A 91 2.75 -13.47 -4.12
N HIS A 92 2.54 -12.16 -3.97
CA HIS A 92 1.40 -11.46 -4.57
C HIS A 92 1.76 -10.72 -5.86
N LEU A 93 3.00 -10.87 -6.31
CA LEU A 93 3.46 -10.46 -7.63
C LEU A 93 3.42 -11.65 -8.61
N PRO A 94 2.79 -11.51 -9.79
CA PRO A 94 2.96 -12.46 -10.89
C PRO A 94 4.43 -12.66 -11.24
N SER A 95 4.83 -13.89 -11.59
CA SER A 95 6.23 -14.23 -11.94
C SER A 95 6.77 -13.47 -13.16
N ALA A 96 5.88 -12.94 -14.01
CA ALA A 96 6.23 -12.08 -15.14
C ALA A 96 6.70 -10.68 -14.72
N LEU A 97 6.51 -10.30 -13.45
CA LEU A 97 6.95 -9.02 -12.90
C LEU A 97 8.21 -9.20 -12.05
N ARG A 98 9.20 -8.35 -12.29
CA ARG A 98 10.33 -8.13 -11.40
C ARG A 98 10.07 -6.85 -10.62
N CYS A 99 10.36 -6.86 -9.33
CA CYS A 99 10.10 -5.73 -8.45
C CYS A 99 11.40 -5.17 -7.87
N GLN A 100 11.44 -3.85 -7.74
CA GLN A 100 12.51 -3.12 -7.05
C GLN A 100 11.87 -2.13 -6.08
N VAL A 101 12.28 -2.19 -4.82
CA VAL A 101 11.89 -1.21 -3.79
C VAL A 101 12.91 -0.08 -3.75
N ILE A 102 12.43 1.16 -3.65
CA ILE A 102 13.23 2.37 -3.54
C ILE A 102 12.75 3.16 -2.32
N THR A 103 13.68 3.49 -1.42
CA THR A 103 13.47 4.38 -0.28
C THR A 103 14.38 5.61 -0.44
N SER A 104 13.83 6.75 -0.85
CA SER A 104 14.62 7.94 -1.18
C SER A 104 15.15 8.68 0.06
N ASP A 105 14.46 8.55 1.19
CA ASP A 105 14.70 9.37 2.38
C ASP A 105 15.59 8.66 3.40
N GLY A 106 16.22 7.54 3.00
CA GLY A 106 17.06 6.72 3.87
C GLY A 106 17.09 5.24 3.47
N ILE A 107 17.65 4.43 4.37
CA ILE A 107 17.80 2.99 4.16
C ILE A 107 16.47 2.27 4.44
N ASN A 108 16.09 1.32 3.59
CA ASN A 108 14.98 0.40 3.82
C ASN A 108 15.31 -0.52 5.01
N GLN A 109 14.95 -0.08 6.21
CA GLN A 109 15.16 -0.79 7.47
C GLN A 109 14.05 -0.48 8.48
N LEU A 110 14.00 -1.24 9.58
CA LEU A 110 13.08 -0.97 10.68
C LEU A 110 13.25 0.48 11.17
N GLY A 111 12.14 1.17 11.40
CA GLY A 111 12.13 2.57 11.82
C GLY A 111 12.18 3.58 10.68
N TYR A 112 12.33 3.14 9.42
CA TYR A 112 12.28 4.03 8.25
C TYR A 112 10.99 4.84 8.21
N GLN A 113 11.14 6.11 7.84
CA GLN A 113 10.07 7.07 7.57
C GLN A 113 10.44 7.79 6.28
N GLY A 114 9.44 8.03 5.42
CA GLY A 114 9.65 8.68 4.14
C GLY A 114 8.89 8.00 3.02
N THR A 115 9.30 8.30 1.80
CA THR A 115 8.71 7.80 0.56
C THR A 115 9.12 6.37 0.33
N ILE A 116 8.16 5.54 -0.06
CA ILE A 116 8.38 4.18 -0.53
C ILE A 116 7.91 4.15 -1.98
N ALA A 117 8.76 3.66 -2.87
CA ALA A 117 8.38 3.38 -4.23
C ALA A 117 8.66 1.93 -4.62
N TRP A 118 7.74 1.34 -5.37
CA TRP A 118 7.92 0.06 -6.05
C TRP A 118 7.96 0.29 -7.55
N GLN A 119 9.02 -0.19 -8.19
CA GLN A 119 9.12 -0.28 -9.64
C GLN A 119 8.89 -1.73 -10.05
N LEU A 120 7.82 -1.97 -10.80
CA LEU A 120 7.49 -3.29 -11.35
C LEU A 120 7.87 -3.31 -12.84
N PHE A 121 8.93 -4.03 -13.15
CA PHE A 121 9.41 -4.28 -14.50
C PHE A 121 8.76 -5.54 -15.07
N GLY A 122 8.48 -5.53 -16.37
CA GLY A 122 7.79 -6.63 -17.04
C GLY A 122 6.39 -6.24 -17.47
N LYS A 123 5.52 -7.23 -17.65
CA LYS A 123 4.18 -7.06 -18.20
C LYS A 123 3.14 -7.56 -17.21
N LEU A 124 2.05 -6.79 -17.07
CA LEU A 124 0.85 -7.21 -16.36
C LEU A 124 -0.27 -7.37 -17.38
N ASP A 125 -0.71 -8.61 -17.57
CA ASP A 125 -1.74 -8.95 -18.56
C ASP A 125 -3.11 -8.36 -18.21
N VAL A 126 -3.99 -8.28 -19.20
CA VAL A 126 -5.38 -7.84 -19.01
C VAL A 126 -6.07 -8.73 -17.98
N GLY A 127 -6.77 -8.11 -17.03
CA GLY A 127 -7.46 -8.78 -15.92
C GLY A 127 -6.55 -9.30 -14.81
N SER A 128 -5.22 -9.23 -14.98
CA SER A 128 -4.26 -9.68 -13.97
C SER A 128 -4.05 -8.64 -12.87
N ARG A 129 -3.64 -9.13 -11.70
CA ARG A 129 -3.37 -8.32 -10.51
C ARG A 129 -1.93 -8.45 -10.06
N ALA A 130 -1.40 -7.39 -9.49
CA ALA A 130 -0.17 -7.38 -8.73
C ALA A 130 -0.44 -6.64 -7.41
N ARG A 131 0.14 -7.10 -6.31
CA ARG A 131 0.05 -6.39 -5.03
C ARG A 131 1.44 -6.19 -4.47
N VAL A 132 1.62 -5.04 -3.84
CA VAL A 132 2.76 -4.73 -2.99
C VAL A 132 2.27 -4.38 -1.59
N SER A 133 3.09 -4.65 -0.59
CA SER A 133 2.73 -4.45 0.81
C SER A 133 3.86 -3.82 1.61
N TYR A 134 3.51 -3.13 2.69
CA TYR A 134 4.45 -2.67 3.70
C TYR A 134 3.77 -2.65 5.07
N GLN A 135 4.56 -2.88 6.13
CA GLN A 135 4.05 -2.84 7.49
C GLN A 135 4.67 -1.69 8.28
N VAL A 136 3.83 -1.00 9.03
CA VAL A 136 4.25 0.10 9.91
C VAL A 136 3.84 -0.17 11.35
N ILE A 137 4.64 0.30 12.29
CA ILE A 137 4.29 0.35 13.70
C ILE A 137 3.82 1.75 14.07
N ILE A 138 2.72 1.85 14.82
CA ILE A 138 2.22 3.12 15.36
C ILE A 138 3.06 3.53 16.56
N LYS A 139 3.51 4.78 16.61
CA LYS A 139 4.29 5.34 17.72
C LYS A 139 3.42 5.96 18.81
#